data_AF-A0AAU2EMK0-F1
#
_entry.id   AF-A0AAU2EMK0-F1
#
_cell.length_a   1.000
_cell.length_b   1.000
_cell.length_c   1.000
_cell.angle_alpha   90.00
_cell.angle_beta   90.00
_cell.angle_gamma   90.00
#
_symmetry.space_group_name_H-M   'P 1'
#
loop_
_entity.id
_entity.type
_entity.pdbx_description
1 polymer ?
#
loop_
_entity_poly.entity_id
_entity_poly.type
_entity_poly.pdbx_seq_one_letter_code
_entity_poly.pdbx_strand_id
1 'polypeptide(L)'
;MAVRRERGELKVGIVTLEQVLEREDVVVAKTPVRRLLEALPGVGKARADKLMSDVGISDSHRVTGLGARQRERLMEPVPSQG
;
A
#
# COMPACT_ATOMS: atom_id res chain seq x y z
N MET A 1 -1.37 15.86 7.31
CA MET A 1 0.06 15.75 7.64
C MET A 1 0.49 14.32 7.92
N ALA A 2 -0.37 13.45 8.50
CA ALA A 2 -0.07 12.05 8.81
C ALA A 2 0.62 11.30 7.66
N VAL A 3 -0.03 11.09 6.50
CA VAL A 3 0.44 10.25 5.37
C VAL A 3 1.89 10.46 4.93
N ARG A 4 2.47 11.65 5.13
CA ARG A 4 3.89 11.89 4.83
C ARG A 4 4.80 11.08 5.76
N ARG A 5 4.44 10.97 7.04
CA ARG A 5 5.12 10.18 8.06
C ARG A 5 5.02 8.68 7.74
N GLU A 6 3.83 8.12 7.54
CA GLU A 6 3.70 6.67 7.26
C GLU A 6 4.48 6.29 6.00
N ARG A 7 4.41 7.12 4.95
CA ARG A 7 5.20 6.87 3.73
C ARG A 7 6.71 6.99 3.97
N GLY A 8 7.13 7.88 4.86
CA GLY A 8 8.52 7.96 5.29
C GLY A 8 8.95 6.68 6.00
N GLU A 9 8.16 6.22 6.97
CA GLU A 9 8.39 4.98 7.73
C GLU A 9 8.41 3.74 6.83
N LEU A 10 7.47 3.65 5.86
CA LEU A 10 7.43 2.59 4.86
C LEU A 10 8.69 2.59 3.99
N LYS A 11 9.14 3.76 3.54
CA LYS A 11 10.31 3.91 2.66
C LYS A 11 11.59 3.41 3.31
N VAL A 12 11.75 3.62 4.61
CA VAL A 12 12.93 3.16 5.37
C VAL A 12 12.72 1.80 6.05
N GLY A 13 11.54 1.19 5.91
CA GLY A 13 11.22 -0.12 6.49
C GLY A 13 11.02 -0.11 8.00
N ILE A 14 10.73 1.04 8.63
CA ILE A 14 10.39 1.12 10.06
C ILE A 14 9.04 0.45 10.31
N VAL A 15 8.13 0.52 9.34
CA VAL A 15 6.83 -0.14 9.39
C VAL A 15 6.56 -0.90 8.10
N THR A 16 5.75 -1.94 8.19
CA THR A 16 5.27 -2.70 7.03
C THR A 16 4.01 -2.08 6.44
N LEU A 17 3.65 -2.46 5.20
CA LEU A 17 2.39 -2.05 4.59
C LEU A 17 1.20 -2.49 5.44
N GLU A 18 1.22 -3.73 5.93
CA GLU A 18 0.22 -4.31 6.84
C GLU A 18 0.00 -3.41 8.06
N GLN A 19 1.08 -3.09 8.78
CA GLN A 19 1.02 -2.23 9.96
C GLN A 19 0.45 -0.83 9.67
N VAL A 20 0.57 -0.33 8.44
CA VAL A 20 -0.04 0.94 8.04
C VAL A 20 -1.51 0.76 7.71
N LEU A 21 -1.89 -0.32 7.00
CA LEU A 21 -3.27 -0.61 6.62
C LEU A 21 -4.17 -0.96 7.80
N GLU A 22 -3.60 -1.46 8.91
CA GLU A 22 -4.31 -1.79 10.15
C GLU A 22 -4.54 -0.57 11.07
N ARG A 23 -3.90 0.58 10.81
CA ARG A 23 -4.10 1.77 11.66
C ARG A 23 -5.51 2.32 11.49
N GLU A 24 -6.18 2.57 12.61
CA GLU A 24 -7.44 3.32 12.66
C GLU A 24 -7.22 4.84 12.49
N ASP A 25 -6.46 5.23 11.46
CA ASP A 25 -6.22 6.64 11.11
C ASP A 25 -7.06 7.04 9.90
N VAL A 26 -7.97 7.99 10.08
CA VAL A 26 -8.85 8.53 9.04
C VAL A 26 -8.07 9.06 7.82
N VAL A 27 -6.88 9.61 8.03
CA VAL A 27 -6.02 10.12 6.96
C VAL A 27 -5.46 8.97 6.13
N VAL A 28 -4.99 7.89 6.79
CA VAL A 28 -4.51 6.67 6.09
C VAL A 28 -5.67 6.02 5.34
N ALA A 29 -6.83 5.90 5.97
CA ALA A 29 -8.03 5.34 5.37
C ALA A 29 -8.41 6.09 4.07
N LYS A 30 -8.30 7.43 4.08
CA LYS A 30 -8.52 8.27 2.91
C LYS A 30 -7.31 8.36 1.98
N THR A 31 -6.31 7.50 2.04
CA THR A 31 -5.15 7.55 1.13
C THR A 31 -5.34 6.61 -0.06
N PRO A 32 -4.98 7.02 -1.29
CA PRO A 32 -4.94 6.11 -2.43
C PRO A 32 -3.96 4.96 -2.17
N VAL A 33 -4.37 3.72 -2.46
CA VAL A 33 -3.56 2.52 -2.20
C VAL A 33 -2.22 2.60 -2.96
N ARG A 34 -2.27 3.02 -4.23
CA ARG A 34 -1.08 3.29 -5.07
C ARG A 34 -0.01 4.09 -4.34
N ARG A 35 -0.42 5.15 -3.63
CA ARG A 35 0.50 6.10 -2.98
C ARG A 35 1.27 5.48 -1.81
N LEU A 36 0.68 4.49 -1.15
CA LEU A 36 1.34 3.72 -0.10
C LEU A 36 2.27 2.68 -0.71
N LEU A 37 1.84 1.99 -1.77
CA LEU A 37 2.67 1.03 -2.50
C LEU A 37 3.94 1.68 -3.05
N GLU A 38 3.82 2.83 -3.71
CA GLU A 38 4.98 3.59 -4.23
C GLU A 38 5.90 4.15 -3.14
N ALA A 39 5.49 4.10 -1.86
CA ALA A 39 6.36 4.47 -0.76
C ALA A 39 7.26 3.30 -0.31
N LEU A 40 6.94 2.06 -0.69
CA LEU A 40 7.74 0.90 -0.34
C LEU A 40 9.09 0.92 -1.07
N PRO A 41 10.17 0.49 -0.41
CA PRO A 41 11.49 0.40 -1.05
C PRO A 41 11.45 -0.56 -2.23
N GLY A 42 11.95 -0.12 -3.39
CA GLY A 42 11.96 -0.94 -4.62
C GLY A 42 10.60 -1.09 -5.32
N VAL A 43 9.58 -0.33 -4.92
CA VAL A 43 8.28 -0.27 -5.59
C VAL A 43 8.09 1.11 -6.24
N GLY A 44 8.36 1.18 -7.54
CA GLY A 44 8.00 2.35 -8.37
C GLY A 44 6.60 2.23 -8.96
N LYS A 45 6.18 3.25 -9.72
CA LYS A 45 4.86 3.33 -10.36
C LYS A 45 4.46 2.04 -11.11
N ALA A 46 5.33 1.53 -11.98
CA ALA A 46 5.02 0.33 -12.78
C ALA A 46 4.78 -0.92 -11.92
N ARG A 47 5.56 -1.09 -10.83
CA ARG A 47 5.40 -2.22 -9.92
C ARG A 47 4.15 -2.06 -9.05
N ALA A 48 3.84 -0.85 -8.60
CA ALA A 48 2.60 -0.55 -7.89
C ALA A 48 1.37 -0.85 -8.77
N ASP A 49 1.40 -0.46 -10.05
CA ASP A 49 0.30 -0.69 -11.00
C ASP A 49 0.07 -2.17 -11.24
N LYS A 50 1.16 -2.93 -11.41
CA LYS A 50 1.09 -4.38 -11.52
C LYS A 50 0.47 -5.02 -10.28
N LEU A 51 0.92 -4.65 -9.08
CA LEU A 51 0.38 -5.17 -7.82
C LEU A 51 -1.10 -4.87 -7.65
N MET A 52 -1.51 -3.64 -7.93
CA MET A 52 -2.92 -3.26 -7.89
C MET A 52 -3.75 -4.08 -8.88
N SER A 53 -3.26 -4.26 -10.11
CA SER A 53 -3.92 -5.10 -11.11
C SER A 53 -4.03 -6.56 -10.67
N ASP A 54 -2.94 -7.15 -10.18
CA ASP A 54 -2.90 -8.55 -9.74
C ASP A 54 -3.90 -8.82 -8.61
N VAL A 55 -4.06 -7.86 -7.69
CA VAL A 55 -5.01 -7.92 -6.57
C VAL A 55 -6.45 -7.55 -6.98
N GLY A 56 -6.64 -6.92 -8.14
CA GLY A 56 -7.96 -6.45 -8.62
C GLY A 56 -8.39 -5.14 -7.95
N ILE A 57 -7.46 -4.23 -7.72
CA ILE A 57 -7.66 -2.90 -7.14
C ILE A 57 -7.58 -1.87 -8.27
N SER A 58 -8.61 -1.04 -8.44
CA SER A 58 -8.57 0.03 -9.45
C SER A 58 -7.76 1.24 -8.99
N ASP A 59 -7.32 2.07 -9.93
CA ASP A 59 -6.43 3.21 -9.66
C ASP A 59 -7.00 4.24 -8.66
N SER A 60 -8.32 4.41 -8.64
CA SER A 60 -9.01 5.34 -7.74
C SER A 60 -9.25 4.78 -6.34
N HIS A 61 -8.93 3.51 -6.08
CA HIS A 61 -9.18 2.88 -4.78
C HIS A 61 -8.35 3.53 -3.67
N ARG A 62 -9.00 3.66 -2.52
CA ARG A 62 -8.41 4.15 -1.27
C ARG A 62 -8.41 3.02 -0.25
N VAL A 63 -7.61 3.17 0.81
CA VAL A 63 -7.49 2.17 1.88
C VAL A 63 -8.85 1.81 2.51
N THR A 64 -9.76 2.78 2.66
CA THR A 64 -11.14 2.53 3.12
C THR A 64 -11.91 1.53 2.25
N GLY A 65 -11.64 1.49 0.95
CA GLY A 65 -12.35 0.65 -0.01
C GLY A 65 -11.74 -0.73 -0.21
N LEU A 66 -10.65 -1.07 0.49
CA LEU A 66 -10.07 -2.40 0.41
C LEU A 66 -11.00 -3.42 1.08
N GLY A 67 -11.32 -4.51 0.39
CA GLY A 67 -11.93 -5.69 0.99
C GLY A 67 -10.90 -6.52 1.77
N ALA A 68 -11.37 -7.40 2.67
CA ALA A 68 -10.49 -8.25 3.48
C ALA A 68 -9.51 -9.07 2.61
N ARG A 69 -10.02 -9.74 1.56
CA ARG A 69 -9.19 -10.50 0.61
C ARG A 69 -8.17 -9.65 -0.15
N GLN A 70 -8.49 -8.39 -0.45
CA GLN A 70 -7.54 -7.50 -1.10
C GLN A 70 -6.43 -7.09 -0.13
N ARG A 71 -6.75 -6.88 1.15
CA ARG A 71 -5.74 -6.62 2.19
C ARG A 71 -4.80 -7.82 2.33
N GLU A 72 -5.34 -9.02 2.48
CA GLU A 72 -4.55 -10.26 2.57
C GLU A 72 -3.61 -10.41 1.37
N ARG A 73 -4.10 -10.24 0.14
CA ARG A 73 -3.27 -10.36 -1.07
C ARG A 73 -2.21 -9.26 -1.22
N LEU A 74 -2.43 -8.08 -0.63
CA LEU A 74 -1.40 -7.02 -0.57
C LEU A 74 -0.29 -7.33 0.46
N MET A 75 -0.56 -8.21 1.42
CA MET A 75 0.39 -8.65 2.44
C MET A 75 1.24 -9.83 1.97
N GLU A 76 0.79 -10.54 0.93
CA GLU A 76 1.58 -11.60 0.30
C GLU A 76 2.90 -11.03 -0.21
N PRO A 77 4.03 -11.75 -0.03
CA PRO A 77 5.31 -11.31 -0.54
C PRO A 77 5.19 -11.10 -2.04
N VAL A 78 5.39 -9.87 -2.49
CA VAL A 78 5.48 -9.59 -3.92
C VAL A 78 6.64 -10.41 -4.44
N PRO A 79 6.43 -11.41 -5.32
CA PRO A 79 7.54 -12.19 -5.84
C PRO A 79 8.56 -11.22 -6.42
N SER A 80 9.77 -11.25 -5.88
CA SER A 80 10.92 -10.52 -6.40
C SER A 80 11.26 -11.13 -7.75
N GLN A 81 10.55 -10.71 -8.79
CA GLN A 81 11.02 -10.92 -10.15
C GLN A 81 12.21 -9.96 -10.30
N GLY A 82 13.39 -10.56 -10.47
CA GLY A 82 14.68 -9.86 -10.58
C GLY A 82 14.78 -8.92 -11.77
#